data_AF-A0A925CS50-F1
#
_entry.id   AF-A0A925CS50-F1
#
_cell.length_a   1.000
_cell.length_b   1.000
_cell.length_c   1.000
_cell.angle_alpha   90.00
_cell.angle_beta   90.00
_cell.angle_gamma   90.00
#
_symmetry.space_group_name_H-M   'P 1'
#
loop_
_entity.id
_entity.type
_entity.pdbx_description
1 polymer ?
#
loop_
_entity_poly.entity_id
_entity_poly.type
_entity_poly.pdbx_seq_one_letter_code
_entity_poly.pdbx_strand_id
1 'polypeptide(L)'
;MRYTVRDLTTSKSREVLAAPNDTTILSLAPGNYVVLADSLPSRCVIPRGGNQQGITLLETDNTGIVRWSIECRTLVSIAVLTDGFDVDREFVYRVRPLNGAEVTGIVAANDTVSFDNLATGDYVIDIGGVAENCTVTNDGGFRQRISVEGTGGAAVVFRVICSDPAKRPRVFDFLSGYDLGASVFTFKVYDPDHDIIGYYLDITDCNGNSVLPLQRERVRRGLRGGRGQSYDTLTVVGAFEFGLTPEEMRGKCTELRVFDNATNQSTIVVHKIGSGGGSAPFVRFFNSYLIDQSYIASTIEASDPDNDIVGHFVLVRTRDGVLGPPDGNPDLGSMDAAGYIGLDIPLIPTTGRLKWDDVYSVIVYVIDSRGNVTRVQDDDLLR
;
A
#
# COMPACT_ATOMS: atom_id res chain seq x y z
N MET A 1 -13.04 -4.02 38.15
CA MET A 1 -12.06 -2.92 38.25
C MET A 1 -11.96 -2.50 39.70
N ARG A 2 -10.79 -2.02 40.15
CA ARG A 2 -10.60 -1.58 41.52
C ARG A 2 -10.64 -0.06 41.59
N TYR A 3 -11.39 0.44 42.56
CA TYR A 3 -11.51 1.86 42.88
C TYR A 3 -11.13 2.09 44.33
N THR A 4 -10.35 3.13 44.61
CA THR A 4 -10.03 3.56 45.98
C THR A 4 -10.71 4.86 46.29
N VAL A 5 -11.57 4.86 47.30
CA VAL A 5 -12.15 6.07 47.88
C VAL A 5 -11.27 6.50 49.04
N ARG A 6 -10.64 7.67 48.92
CA ARG A 6 -9.80 8.27 49.97
C ARG A 6 -10.48 9.49 50.56
N ASP A 7 -10.70 9.46 51.86
CA ASP A 7 -11.11 10.63 52.64
C ASP A 7 -9.91 11.56 52.80
N LEU A 8 -10.04 12.81 52.33
CA LEU A 8 -8.98 13.81 52.39
C LEU A 8 -8.78 14.40 53.80
N THR A 9 -9.77 14.27 54.67
CA THR A 9 -9.72 14.81 56.05
C THR A 9 -9.07 13.82 57.01
N THR A 10 -9.45 12.54 56.92
CA THR A 10 -8.94 11.49 57.81
C THR A 10 -7.80 10.67 57.20
N SER A 11 -7.52 10.84 55.91
CA SER A 11 -6.58 10.01 55.13
C SER A 11 -6.92 8.52 55.12
N LYS A 12 -8.14 8.12 55.53
CA LYS A 12 -8.61 6.74 55.43
C LYS A 12 -8.98 6.41 53.99
N SER A 13 -8.66 5.19 53.56
CA SER A 13 -9.04 4.68 52.25
C SER A 13 -9.96 3.48 52.37
N ARG A 14 -10.81 3.31 51.36
CA ARG A 14 -11.68 2.14 51.18
C ARG A 14 -11.58 1.68 49.74
N GLU A 15 -11.26 0.41 49.55
CA GLU A 15 -11.28 -0.21 48.22
C GLU A 15 -12.69 -0.70 47.88
N VAL A 16 -13.02 -0.58 46.60
CA VAL A 16 -14.28 -1.04 46.00
C VAL A 16 -13.97 -1.77 44.71
N LEU A 17 -14.64 -2.89 44.49
CA LEU A 17 -14.62 -3.61 43.22
C LEU A 17 -15.95 -3.38 42.52
N ALA A 18 -15.91 -2.88 41.29
CA ALA A 18 -17.09 -2.72 40.45
C ALA A 18 -16.79 -3.17 39.01
N ALA A 19 -17.80 -3.75 38.36
CA ALA A 19 -17.76 -4.13 36.94
C ALA A 19 -18.29 -2.97 36.05
N PRO A 20 -18.08 -3.00 34.73
CA PRO A 20 -18.74 -2.05 33.84
C PRO A 20 -20.28 -2.09 34.04
N ASN A 21 -20.91 -0.92 34.03
CA ASN A 21 -22.35 -0.70 34.30
C ASN A 21 -22.84 -1.05 35.72
N ASP A 22 -21.94 -1.46 36.62
CA ASP A 22 -22.28 -1.67 38.02
C ASP A 22 -22.45 -0.34 38.77
N THR A 23 -23.29 -0.33 39.80
CA THR A 23 -23.48 0.82 40.71
C THR A 23 -23.23 0.38 42.13
N THR A 24 -22.10 0.82 42.71
CA THR A 24 -21.82 0.60 44.13
C THR A 24 -22.22 1.83 44.95
N ILE A 25 -23.00 1.61 46.01
CA ILE A 25 -23.40 2.66 46.95
C ILE A 25 -22.57 2.50 48.24
N LEU A 26 -21.97 3.59 48.71
CA LEU A 26 -21.19 3.62 49.94
C LEU A 26 -21.81 4.60 50.93
N SER A 27 -22.00 4.15 52.18
CA SER A 27 -22.31 5.05 53.29
C SER A 27 -21.02 5.67 53.81
N LEU A 28 -20.88 6.99 53.62
CA LEU A 28 -19.71 7.79 54.01
C LEU A 28 -20.18 8.97 54.86
N ALA A 29 -19.33 9.46 55.76
CA ALA A 29 -19.63 10.68 56.52
C ALA A 29 -19.53 11.93 55.61
N PRO A 30 -20.17 13.05 55.97
CA PRO A 30 -19.91 14.34 55.32
C PRO A 30 -18.41 14.65 55.29
N GLY A 31 -17.90 15.13 54.16
CA GLY A 31 -16.47 15.33 53.97
C GLY A 31 -16.04 15.43 52.50
N ASN A 32 -14.74 15.62 52.28
CA ASN A 32 -14.12 15.68 50.96
C ASN A 32 -13.42 14.36 50.65
N TYR A 33 -13.75 13.77 49.52
CA TYR A 33 -13.21 12.50 49.08
C TYR A 33 -12.57 12.64 47.71
N VAL A 34 -11.60 11.78 47.45
CA VAL A 34 -11.05 11.53 46.12
C VAL A 34 -11.29 10.07 45.80
N VAL A 35 -11.84 9.79 44.63
CA VAL A 35 -11.99 8.43 44.12
C VAL A 35 -11.00 8.21 42.99
N LEU A 36 -10.18 7.17 43.15
CA LEU A 36 -9.16 6.75 42.19
C LEU A 36 -9.63 5.50 41.47
N ALA A 37 -9.44 5.44 40.16
CA ALA A 37 -9.57 4.24 39.36
C ALA A 37 -8.18 3.58 39.20
N ASP A 38 -7.80 2.72 40.14
CA ASP A 38 -6.41 2.27 40.32
C ASP A 38 -6.01 1.07 39.46
N SER A 39 -6.97 0.21 39.10
CA SER A 39 -6.69 -1.05 38.39
C SER A 39 -7.58 -1.21 37.18
N LEU A 40 -7.44 -0.28 36.23
CA LEU A 40 -7.93 -0.50 34.88
C LEU A 40 -7.04 -1.54 34.19
N PRO A 41 -7.61 -2.48 33.42
CA PRO A 41 -6.83 -3.28 32.49
C PRO A 41 -6.02 -2.35 31.57
N SER A 42 -4.79 -2.74 31.20
CA SER A 42 -3.92 -1.92 30.33
C SER A 42 -4.62 -1.46 29.04
N ARG A 43 -5.46 -2.35 28.48
CA ARG A 43 -6.26 -2.12 27.27
C ARG A 43 -7.40 -1.11 27.43
N CYS A 44 -7.61 -0.57 28.62
CA CYS A 44 -8.71 0.32 28.95
C CYS A 44 -8.17 1.70 29.31
N VAL A 45 -8.72 2.74 28.70
CA VAL A 45 -8.37 4.13 28.95
C VAL A 45 -9.58 4.92 29.45
N ILE A 46 -9.33 5.94 30.27
CA ILE A 46 -10.31 6.97 30.59
C ILE A 46 -10.05 8.15 29.65
N PRO A 47 -10.84 8.33 28.57
CA PRO A 47 -10.56 9.35 27.56
C PRO A 47 -10.70 10.79 28.09
N ARG A 48 -11.38 11.01 29.22
CA ARG A 48 -11.59 12.35 29.81
C ARG A 48 -11.51 12.33 31.34
N GLY A 49 -10.83 13.30 31.92
CA GLY A 49 -10.86 13.57 33.37
C GLY A 49 -9.87 12.77 34.23
N GLY A 50 -8.99 11.96 33.61
CA GLY A 50 -7.97 11.19 34.32
C GLY A 50 -8.55 10.08 35.23
N ASN A 51 -7.66 9.38 35.93
CA ASN A 51 -8.05 8.29 36.84
C ASN A 51 -8.48 8.76 38.23
N GLN A 52 -8.64 10.08 38.45
CA GLN A 52 -8.97 10.65 39.75
C GLN A 52 -10.15 11.62 39.63
N GLN A 53 -11.16 11.47 40.48
CA GLN A 53 -12.26 12.43 40.61
C GLN A 53 -12.45 12.83 42.07
N GLY A 54 -12.64 14.14 42.32
CA GLY A 54 -12.98 14.68 43.64
C GLY A 54 -14.49 14.74 43.84
N ILE A 55 -14.94 14.50 45.07
CA ILE A 55 -16.35 14.58 45.45
C ILE A 55 -16.47 15.13 46.89
N THR A 56 -17.44 15.99 47.11
CA THR A 56 -17.73 16.56 48.44
C THR A 56 -19.14 16.15 48.85
N LEU A 57 -19.28 15.66 50.08
CA LEU A 57 -20.55 15.30 50.69
C LEU A 57 -20.86 16.30 51.81
N LEU A 58 -22.00 16.97 51.75
CA LEU A 58 -22.44 17.95 52.75
C LEU A 58 -23.56 17.34 53.60
N GLU A 59 -23.77 17.89 54.80
CA GLU A 59 -24.86 17.42 55.68
C GLU A 59 -26.27 17.65 55.08
N THR A 60 -26.43 18.72 54.29
CA THR A 60 -27.69 19.12 53.67
C THR A 60 -27.89 18.56 52.26
N ASP A 61 -26.82 18.07 51.62
CA ASP A 61 -26.82 17.43 50.29
C ASP A 61 -25.79 16.29 50.31
N ASN A 62 -26.25 15.14 50.78
CA ASN A 62 -25.42 14.02 51.21
C ASN A 62 -25.24 12.94 50.14
N THR A 63 -25.68 13.20 48.91
CA THR A 63 -25.59 12.24 47.80
C THR A 63 -24.70 12.79 46.70
N GLY A 64 -23.52 12.22 46.54
CA GLY A 64 -22.63 12.51 45.42
C GLY A 64 -22.52 11.31 44.48
N ILE A 65 -22.31 11.57 43.20
CA ILE A 65 -22.13 10.51 42.18
C ILE A 65 -20.84 10.77 41.40
N VAL A 66 -20.01 9.73 41.32
CA VAL A 66 -18.79 9.70 40.50
C VAL A 66 -19.01 8.70 39.35
N ARG A 67 -18.62 9.10 38.13
CA ARG A 67 -18.75 8.26 36.93
C ARG A 67 -17.50 8.38 36.07
N TRP A 68 -17.05 7.24 35.55
CA TRP A 68 -16.04 7.20 34.49
C TRP A 68 -16.65 6.69 33.20
N SER A 69 -16.28 7.33 32.10
CA SER A 69 -16.33 6.71 30.79
C SER A 69 -15.02 5.96 30.61
N ILE A 70 -15.06 4.65 30.38
CA ILE A 70 -13.88 3.81 30.18
C ILE A 70 -14.02 3.16 28.82
N GLU A 71 -13.03 3.35 27.96
CA GLU A 71 -12.97 2.74 26.65
C GLU A 71 -11.92 1.65 26.66
N CYS A 72 -12.32 0.41 26.40
CA CYS A 72 -11.42 -0.72 26.27
C CYS A 72 -11.31 -1.13 24.80
N ARG A 73 -10.09 -1.36 24.32
CA ARG A 73 -9.82 -1.83 22.95
C ARG A 73 -9.27 -3.26 22.97
N THR A 74 -9.48 -4.00 21.89
CA THR A 74 -8.70 -5.21 21.64
C THR A 74 -7.24 -4.79 21.41
N LEU A 75 -6.28 -5.57 21.91
CA LEU A 75 -4.87 -5.18 21.77
C LEU A 75 -4.39 -5.39 20.33
N VAL A 76 -4.76 -6.54 19.75
CA VAL A 76 -4.50 -6.90 18.35
C VAL A 76 -5.75 -7.51 17.73
N SER A 77 -6.03 -7.14 16.49
CA SER A 77 -6.98 -7.84 15.61
C SER A 77 -6.30 -8.30 14.33
N ILE A 78 -6.64 -9.50 13.87
CA ILE A 78 -6.20 -10.08 12.60
C ILE A 78 -7.45 -10.34 11.77
N ALA A 79 -7.60 -9.61 10.67
CA ALA A 79 -8.68 -9.79 9.71
C ALA A 79 -8.14 -10.40 8.42
N VAL A 80 -8.90 -11.32 7.82
CA VAL A 80 -8.58 -11.88 6.50
C VAL A 80 -9.73 -11.60 5.55
N LEU A 81 -9.47 -10.79 4.53
CA LEU A 81 -10.44 -10.45 3.50
C LEU A 81 -10.12 -11.27 2.26
N THR A 82 -11.06 -12.11 1.83
CA THR A 82 -10.85 -13.05 0.72
C THR A 82 -11.94 -12.90 -0.33
N ASP A 83 -11.52 -12.71 -1.58
CA ASP A 83 -12.41 -12.59 -2.73
C ASP A 83 -11.91 -13.46 -3.91
N GLY A 84 -12.77 -13.64 -4.90
CA GLY A 84 -12.40 -14.25 -6.18
C GLY A 84 -12.97 -15.64 -6.40
N PHE A 85 -12.31 -16.43 -7.26
CA PHE A 85 -12.78 -17.74 -7.69
C PHE A 85 -12.37 -18.86 -6.72
N ASP A 86 -13.31 -19.76 -6.39
CA ASP A 86 -13.12 -20.89 -5.47
C ASP A 86 -12.32 -20.49 -4.22
N VAL A 87 -12.91 -19.57 -3.45
CA VAL A 87 -12.25 -18.91 -2.32
C VAL A 87 -11.76 -19.92 -1.29
N ASP A 88 -10.53 -19.72 -0.83
CA ASP A 88 -10.02 -20.40 0.35
C ASP A 88 -10.89 -20.04 1.57
N ARG A 89 -11.17 -21.02 2.42
CA ARG A 89 -12.15 -20.91 3.51
C ARG A 89 -11.51 -20.66 4.86
N GLU A 90 -10.28 -21.09 5.06
CA GLU A 90 -9.61 -21.05 6.36
C GLU A 90 -8.11 -20.84 6.18
N PHE A 91 -7.53 -20.02 7.05
CA PHE A 91 -6.13 -19.68 7.03
C PHE A 91 -5.49 -19.93 8.38
N VAL A 92 -4.23 -20.33 8.38
CA VAL A 92 -3.43 -20.48 9.59
C VAL A 92 -2.77 -19.14 9.91
N TYR A 93 -3.08 -18.54 11.05
CA TYR A 93 -2.34 -17.38 11.54
C TYR A 93 -1.28 -17.82 12.55
N ARG A 94 -0.15 -17.11 12.60
CA ARG A 94 0.89 -17.24 13.62
C ARG A 94 1.27 -15.88 14.17
N VAL A 95 1.21 -15.71 15.48
CA VAL A 95 1.55 -14.47 16.19
C VAL A 95 2.81 -14.74 17.01
N ARG A 96 3.92 -14.09 16.62
CA ARG A 96 5.25 -14.31 17.18
C ARG A 96 5.75 -13.03 17.88
N PRO A 97 5.79 -12.98 19.22
CA PRO A 97 6.53 -11.92 19.91
C PRO A 97 8.03 -12.06 19.61
N LEU A 98 8.78 -10.97 19.60
CA LEU A 98 10.24 -11.05 19.44
C LEU A 98 10.92 -11.85 20.56
N ASN A 99 10.36 -11.78 21.78
CA ASN A 99 10.83 -12.51 22.95
C ASN A 99 9.63 -13.20 23.63
N GLY A 100 9.31 -14.44 23.25
CA GLY A 100 8.22 -15.19 23.88
C GLY A 100 7.77 -16.40 23.08
N ALA A 101 6.66 -17.00 23.52
CA ALA A 101 6.05 -18.14 22.84
C ALA A 101 5.13 -17.69 21.70
N GLU A 102 5.20 -18.42 20.58
CA GLU A 102 4.30 -18.24 19.44
C GLU A 102 2.88 -18.73 19.74
N VAL A 103 1.89 -18.01 19.24
CA VAL A 103 0.49 -18.44 19.23
C VAL A 103 0.08 -18.74 17.78
N THR A 104 -0.48 -19.93 17.55
CA THR A 104 -1.03 -20.34 16.24
C THR A 104 -2.51 -20.64 16.36
N GLY A 105 -3.28 -20.36 15.32
CA GLY A 105 -4.68 -20.74 15.22
C GLY A 105 -5.20 -20.64 13.80
N ILE A 106 -6.52 -20.75 13.66
CA ILE A 106 -7.23 -20.67 12.39
C ILE A 106 -8.11 -19.43 12.38
N VAL A 107 -8.15 -18.73 11.24
CA VAL A 107 -9.09 -17.66 10.95
C VAL A 107 -9.85 -18.03 9.67
N ALA A 108 -11.18 -17.94 9.71
CA ALA A 108 -11.99 -18.18 8.53
C ALA A 108 -11.84 -17.03 7.51
N ALA A 109 -12.16 -17.31 6.25
CA ALA A 109 -12.23 -16.29 5.22
C ALA A 109 -13.29 -15.22 5.57
N ASN A 110 -12.95 -13.95 5.37
CA ASN A 110 -13.80 -12.80 5.70
C ASN A 110 -14.16 -12.71 7.19
N ASP A 111 -13.28 -13.22 8.05
CA ASP A 111 -13.43 -13.20 9.50
C ASP A 111 -12.31 -12.43 10.20
N THR A 112 -12.48 -12.17 11.49
CA THR A 112 -11.53 -11.45 12.34
C THR A 112 -11.31 -12.16 13.67
N VAL A 113 -10.05 -12.42 14.00
CA VAL A 113 -9.62 -12.93 15.32
C VAL A 113 -9.05 -11.79 16.15
N SER A 114 -9.38 -11.76 17.44
CA SER A 114 -8.92 -10.72 18.37
C SER A 114 -8.11 -11.31 19.52
N PHE A 115 -7.09 -10.56 19.97
CA PHE A 115 -6.22 -10.91 21.08
C PHE A 115 -6.28 -9.82 22.15
N ASP A 116 -6.76 -10.20 23.34
CA ASP A 116 -6.96 -9.26 24.46
C ASP A 116 -5.87 -9.29 25.53
N ASN A 117 -4.98 -10.28 25.47
CA ASN A 117 -4.00 -10.59 26.53
C ASN A 117 -2.56 -10.68 26.00
N LEU A 118 -2.20 -9.86 25.01
CA LEU A 118 -0.82 -9.73 24.54
C LEU A 118 -0.05 -8.73 25.40
N ALA A 119 1.22 -9.01 25.67
CA ALA A 119 2.09 -8.06 26.33
C ALA A 119 2.48 -6.94 25.34
N THR A 120 2.75 -5.74 25.86
CA THR A 120 3.32 -4.63 25.08
C THR A 120 4.65 -5.08 24.43
N GLY A 121 4.85 -4.73 23.16
CA GLY A 121 6.08 -5.04 22.43
C GLY A 121 5.82 -5.28 20.95
N ASP A 122 6.89 -5.67 20.25
CA ASP A 122 6.83 -5.93 18.81
C ASP A 122 6.50 -7.38 18.50
N TYR A 123 5.65 -7.57 17.49
CA TYR A 123 5.18 -8.86 17.02
C TYR A 123 5.38 -9.00 15.51
N VAL A 124 5.65 -10.23 15.09
CA VAL A 124 5.56 -10.67 13.70
C VAL A 124 4.33 -11.56 13.58
N ILE A 125 3.41 -11.18 12.69
CA ILE A 125 2.19 -11.92 12.39
C ILE A 125 2.31 -12.50 10.99
N ASP A 126 2.19 -13.81 10.86
CA ASP A 126 2.16 -14.48 9.56
C ASP A 126 0.78 -15.08 9.30
N ILE A 127 0.40 -15.12 8.02
CA ILE A 127 -0.69 -15.95 7.52
C ILE A 127 -0.11 -17.07 6.63
N GLY A 128 -0.71 -18.25 6.69
CA GLY A 128 -0.32 -19.41 5.91
C GLY A 128 -1.51 -20.33 5.66
N GLY A 129 -1.25 -21.48 5.04
CA GLY A 129 -2.33 -22.38 4.60
C GLY A 129 -3.11 -21.85 3.39
N VAL A 130 -2.64 -20.76 2.76
CA VAL A 130 -3.27 -20.15 1.59
C VAL A 130 -3.31 -21.15 0.43
N ALA A 131 -4.49 -21.39 -0.11
CA ALA A 131 -4.72 -22.28 -1.24
C ALA A 131 -3.90 -21.83 -2.49
N GLU A 132 -3.52 -22.79 -3.33
CA GLU A 132 -2.65 -22.57 -4.50
C GLU A 132 -3.27 -21.61 -5.53
N ASN A 133 -4.60 -21.60 -5.63
CA ASN A 133 -5.33 -20.68 -6.48
C ASN A 133 -5.44 -19.26 -5.87
N CYS A 134 -4.89 -18.99 -4.70
CA CYS A 134 -4.99 -17.70 -4.01
C CYS A 134 -3.64 -16.98 -3.84
N THR A 135 -3.66 -15.67 -3.68
CA THR A 135 -2.47 -14.83 -3.48
C THR A 135 -2.75 -13.76 -2.43
N VAL A 136 -1.81 -13.57 -1.49
CA VAL A 136 -1.86 -12.49 -0.49
C VAL A 136 -1.34 -11.21 -1.13
N THR A 137 -2.18 -10.17 -1.26
CA THR A 137 -1.91 -8.99 -2.08
C THR A 137 -1.73 -7.68 -1.31
N ASN A 138 -1.84 -7.70 0.02
CA ASN A 138 -1.56 -6.52 0.83
C ASN A 138 -0.05 -6.23 0.91
N ASP A 139 0.29 -4.97 1.20
CA ASP A 139 1.67 -4.55 1.49
C ASP A 139 2.22 -5.38 2.66
N GLY A 140 3.48 -5.79 2.58
CA GLY A 140 4.15 -6.74 3.49
C GLY A 140 3.80 -8.21 3.23
N GLY A 141 2.86 -8.49 2.33
CA GLY A 141 2.46 -9.85 1.95
C GLY A 141 2.00 -10.69 3.15
N PHE A 142 2.44 -11.95 3.18
CA PHE A 142 2.04 -12.93 4.18
C PHE A 142 2.61 -12.68 5.59
N ARG A 143 3.50 -11.70 5.77
CA ARG A 143 4.16 -11.40 7.05
C ARG A 143 4.08 -9.92 7.39
N GLN A 144 3.48 -9.63 8.53
CA GLN A 144 3.27 -8.27 9.02
C GLN A 144 4.03 -8.04 10.31
N ARG A 145 4.67 -6.88 10.44
CA ARG A 145 5.33 -6.46 11.69
C ARG A 145 4.49 -5.36 12.32
N ILE A 146 4.14 -5.54 13.59
CA ILE A 146 3.35 -4.56 14.35
C ILE A 146 4.00 -4.28 15.70
N SER A 147 3.73 -3.10 16.23
CA SER A 147 4.01 -2.76 17.63
C SER A 147 2.70 -2.72 18.40
N VAL A 148 2.64 -3.44 19.52
CA VAL A 148 1.47 -3.49 20.40
C VAL A 148 1.72 -2.57 21.57
N GLU A 149 0.92 -1.50 21.65
CA GLU A 149 0.93 -0.58 22.78
C GLU A 149 0.06 -1.09 23.93
N GLY A 150 0.35 -0.65 25.15
CA GLY A 150 -0.42 -1.07 26.33
C GLY A 150 -1.91 -0.72 26.25
N THR A 151 -2.25 0.36 25.53
CA THR A 151 -3.60 0.86 25.25
C THR A 151 -4.35 0.09 24.14
N GLY A 152 -3.65 -0.77 23.41
CA GLY A 152 -4.19 -1.58 22.32
C GLY A 152 -4.51 -0.83 21.03
N GLY A 153 -5.21 -1.51 20.12
CA GLY A 153 -5.66 -0.96 18.84
C GLY A 153 -4.82 -1.32 17.63
N ALA A 154 -3.86 -2.25 17.74
CA ALA A 154 -3.15 -2.74 16.56
C ALA A 154 -4.11 -3.60 15.71
N ALA A 155 -4.09 -3.40 14.40
CA ALA A 155 -4.91 -4.15 13.46
C ALA A 155 -4.06 -4.60 12.27
N VAL A 156 -4.18 -5.86 11.91
CA VAL A 156 -3.56 -6.45 10.74
C VAL A 156 -4.65 -6.96 9.81
N VAL A 157 -4.57 -6.56 8.54
CA VAL A 157 -5.50 -7.02 7.51
C VAL A 157 -4.71 -7.72 6.42
N PHE A 158 -5.01 -8.99 6.20
CA PHE A 158 -4.53 -9.73 5.04
C PHE A 158 -5.59 -9.66 3.94
N ARG A 159 -5.18 -9.22 2.74
CA ARG A 159 -6.05 -9.27 1.55
C ARG A 159 -5.61 -10.46 0.71
N VAL A 160 -6.54 -11.38 0.47
CA VAL A 160 -6.32 -12.59 -0.31
C VAL A 160 -7.22 -12.55 -1.54
N ILE A 161 -6.64 -12.76 -2.72
CA ILE A 161 -7.39 -12.84 -3.98
C ILE A 161 -7.17 -14.22 -4.59
N CYS A 162 -8.27 -14.93 -4.81
CA CYS A 162 -8.30 -16.24 -5.44
C CYS A 162 -8.68 -16.11 -6.92
N SER A 163 -8.03 -16.87 -7.79
CA SER A 163 -8.18 -16.78 -9.24
C SER A 163 -8.48 -18.13 -9.84
N ASP A 164 -9.26 -18.15 -10.91
CA ASP A 164 -9.51 -19.35 -11.71
C ASP A 164 -8.18 -19.76 -12.37
N PRO A 165 -7.59 -20.92 -12.02
CA PRO A 165 -6.32 -21.33 -12.61
C PRO A 165 -6.35 -21.44 -14.14
N ALA A 166 -7.52 -21.69 -14.73
CA ALA A 166 -7.68 -21.80 -16.18
C ALA A 166 -7.65 -20.45 -16.91
N LYS A 167 -7.91 -19.35 -16.18
CA LYS A 167 -8.02 -17.98 -16.70
C LYS A 167 -7.03 -17.01 -16.06
N ARG A 168 -6.17 -17.51 -15.19
CA ARG A 168 -5.22 -16.68 -14.44
C ARG A 168 -4.15 -16.10 -15.38
N PRO A 169 -3.96 -14.76 -15.41
CA PRO A 169 -2.82 -14.17 -16.08
C PRO A 169 -1.51 -14.68 -15.48
N ARG A 170 -0.51 -14.96 -16.31
CA ARG A 170 0.79 -15.49 -15.88
C ARG A 170 1.93 -14.62 -16.41
N VAL A 171 2.60 -13.93 -15.50
CA VAL A 171 3.86 -13.25 -15.79
C VAL A 171 4.97 -14.29 -15.85
N PHE A 172 5.73 -14.33 -16.93
CA PHE A 172 6.79 -15.32 -17.14
C PHE A 172 8.16 -14.73 -17.50
N ASP A 173 8.23 -13.41 -17.66
CA ASP A 173 9.45 -12.65 -17.87
C ASP A 173 9.24 -11.29 -17.20
N PHE A 174 10.16 -10.88 -16.32
CA PHE A 174 10.06 -9.61 -15.59
C PHE A 174 11.44 -9.09 -15.20
N LEU A 175 11.72 -7.88 -15.66
CA LEU A 175 12.95 -7.16 -15.38
C LEU A 175 12.59 -5.75 -14.94
N SER A 176 13.38 -5.24 -14.00
CA SER A 176 13.22 -3.88 -13.51
C SER A 176 14.56 -3.22 -13.25
N GLY A 177 14.67 -2.00 -13.76
CA GLY A 177 15.73 -1.05 -13.54
C GLY A 177 15.22 0.19 -12.81
N TYR A 178 16.13 1.11 -12.52
CA TYR A 178 15.80 2.40 -11.95
C TYR A 178 16.76 3.46 -12.46
N ASP A 179 16.23 4.56 -12.96
CA ASP A 179 17.03 5.66 -13.53
C ASP A 179 16.39 7.01 -13.20
N LEU A 180 17.21 7.95 -12.71
CA LEU A 180 16.85 9.35 -12.46
C LEU A 180 15.47 9.58 -11.80
N GLY A 181 15.12 8.78 -10.80
CA GLY A 181 13.84 8.92 -10.10
C GLY A 181 12.70 8.07 -10.67
N ALA A 182 12.94 7.30 -11.73
CA ALA A 182 11.94 6.44 -12.34
C ALA A 182 12.24 4.97 -12.11
N SER A 183 11.23 4.22 -11.66
CA SER A 183 11.24 2.77 -11.78
C SER A 183 10.86 2.42 -13.20
N VAL A 184 11.71 1.65 -13.87
CA VAL A 184 11.52 1.25 -15.25
C VAL A 184 11.51 -0.27 -15.31
N PHE A 185 10.68 -0.84 -16.17
CA PHE A 185 10.46 -2.27 -16.19
C PHE A 185 9.99 -2.75 -17.55
N THR A 186 10.25 -4.03 -17.80
CA THR A 186 9.60 -4.80 -18.84
C THR A 186 9.08 -6.09 -18.25
N PHE A 187 7.92 -6.53 -18.71
CA PHE A 187 7.42 -7.87 -18.42
C PHE A 187 6.68 -8.47 -19.60
N LYS A 188 6.60 -9.79 -19.63
CA LYS A 188 5.70 -10.52 -20.51
C LYS A 188 4.66 -11.25 -19.69
N VAL A 189 3.41 -11.05 -20.07
CA VAL A 189 2.26 -11.71 -19.47
C VAL A 189 1.53 -12.52 -20.53
N TYR A 190 1.23 -13.77 -20.20
CA TYR A 190 0.29 -14.59 -20.93
C TYR A 190 -1.06 -14.55 -20.21
N ASP A 191 -2.13 -14.32 -20.95
CA ASP A 191 -3.49 -14.28 -20.44
C ASP A 191 -4.37 -15.27 -21.22
N PRO A 192 -4.96 -16.28 -20.58
CA PRO A 192 -5.70 -17.32 -21.32
C PRO A 192 -6.97 -16.84 -22.04
N ASP A 193 -7.63 -15.80 -21.54
CA ASP A 193 -8.93 -15.30 -22.04
C ASP A 193 -8.91 -13.84 -22.53
N HIS A 194 -7.72 -13.24 -22.62
CA HIS A 194 -7.42 -11.97 -23.31
C HIS A 194 -8.18 -10.77 -22.74
N ASP A 195 -8.34 -10.74 -21.42
CA ASP A 195 -9.07 -9.68 -20.72
C ASP A 195 -8.28 -8.98 -19.61
N ILE A 196 -6.94 -9.12 -19.58
CA ILE A 196 -6.07 -8.26 -18.76
C ILE A 196 -6.42 -6.78 -18.88
N ILE A 197 -6.58 -6.11 -17.73
CA ILE A 197 -6.97 -4.69 -17.69
C ILE A 197 -5.86 -3.78 -17.16
N GLY A 198 -4.91 -4.33 -16.40
CA GLY A 198 -3.88 -3.54 -15.75
C GLY A 198 -2.93 -4.36 -14.90
N TYR A 199 -2.03 -3.64 -14.23
CA TYR A 199 -1.06 -4.23 -13.34
C TYR A 199 -0.82 -3.32 -12.14
N TYR A 200 -0.44 -3.95 -11.04
CA TYR A 200 0.02 -3.29 -9.83
C TYR A 200 1.54 -3.42 -9.77
N LEU A 201 2.23 -2.32 -9.48
CA LEU A 201 3.67 -2.26 -9.31
C LEU A 201 4.01 -1.49 -8.04
N ASP A 202 4.91 -2.06 -7.23
CA ASP A 202 5.41 -1.43 -6.02
C ASP A 202 6.93 -1.60 -5.91
N ILE A 203 7.55 -0.75 -5.11
CA ILE A 203 8.94 -0.88 -4.70
C ILE A 203 8.96 -1.33 -3.26
N THR A 204 9.64 -2.44 -2.98
CA THR A 204 9.68 -3.06 -1.66
C THR A 204 11.10 -3.25 -1.13
N ASP A 205 11.19 -3.57 0.15
CA ASP A 205 12.41 -4.02 0.82
C ASP A 205 12.85 -5.45 0.44
N CYS A 206 12.33 -6.01 -0.66
CA CYS A 206 12.47 -7.40 -1.09
C CYS A 206 11.81 -8.43 -0.16
N ASN A 207 11.02 -8.00 0.83
CA ASN A 207 10.22 -8.85 1.70
C ASN A 207 8.72 -8.49 1.65
N GLY A 208 8.26 -7.83 0.58
CA GLY A 208 6.87 -7.38 0.44
C GLY A 208 6.56 -6.01 1.06
N ASN A 209 7.42 -5.45 1.91
CA ASN A 209 7.09 -4.18 2.57
C ASN A 209 7.36 -3.03 1.60
N SER A 210 6.30 -2.30 1.23
CA SER A 210 6.42 -1.11 0.39
C SER A 210 7.35 -0.08 1.03
N VAL A 211 8.20 0.53 0.21
CA VAL A 211 9.00 1.71 0.57
C VAL A 211 8.45 2.98 -0.06
N LEU A 212 7.33 2.89 -0.79
CA LEU A 212 6.67 4.04 -1.39
C LEU A 212 5.75 4.73 -0.37
N PRO A 213 5.62 6.06 -0.42
CA PRO A 213 4.59 6.78 0.32
C PRO A 213 3.17 6.34 -0.09
N LEU A 214 2.24 6.32 0.86
CA LEU A 214 0.85 5.85 0.66
C LEU A 214 0.08 6.54 -0.48
N GLN A 215 0.45 7.77 -0.84
CA GLN A 215 -0.23 8.57 -1.86
C GLN A 215 0.23 8.28 -3.29
N ARG A 216 1.21 7.40 -3.49
CA ARG A 216 1.73 7.14 -4.84
C ARG A 216 0.88 6.17 -5.61
N GLU A 217 0.68 6.50 -6.89
CA GLU A 217 0.02 5.59 -7.83
C GLU A 217 0.90 4.36 -8.04
N ARG A 218 0.34 3.20 -7.73
CA ARG A 218 0.97 1.87 -7.84
C ARG A 218 0.24 0.99 -8.86
N VAL A 219 -0.71 1.55 -9.60
CA VAL A 219 -1.57 0.80 -10.51
C VAL A 219 -1.54 1.48 -11.85
N ARG A 220 -1.36 0.71 -12.92
CA ARG A 220 -1.65 1.19 -14.27
C ARG A 220 -2.74 0.35 -14.89
N ARG A 221 -3.77 1.03 -15.41
CA ARG A 221 -4.89 0.43 -16.13
C ARG A 221 -4.81 0.80 -17.60
N GLY A 222 -5.59 0.11 -18.43
CA GLY A 222 -5.68 0.37 -19.86
C GLY A 222 -4.94 -0.67 -20.71
N LEU A 223 -4.54 -1.81 -20.13
CA LEU A 223 -3.97 -2.90 -20.91
C LEU A 223 -4.99 -3.57 -21.86
N ARG A 224 -6.29 -3.38 -21.64
CA ARG A 224 -7.34 -3.77 -22.60
C ARG A 224 -7.43 -2.83 -23.81
N GLY A 225 -6.59 -1.79 -23.89
CA GLY A 225 -6.46 -0.91 -25.04
C GLY A 225 -5.29 -1.32 -25.93
N GLY A 226 -5.25 -0.80 -27.17
CA GLY A 226 -4.07 -0.88 -28.02
C GLY A 226 -3.53 -2.31 -28.19
N ARG A 227 -2.24 -2.51 -27.85
CA ARG A 227 -1.58 -3.81 -28.03
C ARG A 227 -2.14 -4.92 -27.16
N GLY A 228 -2.77 -4.66 -26.03
CA GLY A 228 -3.35 -5.74 -25.22
C GLY A 228 -4.73 -6.21 -25.66
N GLN A 229 -5.30 -5.66 -26.74
CA GLN A 229 -6.60 -6.11 -27.27
C GLN A 229 -6.56 -7.40 -28.08
N SER A 230 -5.39 -7.81 -28.56
CA SER A 230 -5.32 -8.77 -29.69
C SER A 230 -4.29 -9.88 -29.52
N TYR A 231 -3.63 -9.97 -28.35
CA TYR A 231 -2.61 -10.99 -28.13
C TYR A 231 -2.80 -11.71 -26.80
N ASP A 232 -2.73 -13.04 -26.86
CA ASP A 232 -2.62 -13.93 -25.71
C ASP A 232 -1.39 -13.61 -24.86
N THR A 233 -0.34 -13.10 -25.49
CA THR A 233 0.90 -12.71 -24.84
C THR A 233 1.18 -11.25 -25.10
N LEU A 234 1.29 -10.46 -24.03
CA LEU A 234 1.61 -9.05 -24.09
C LEU A 234 2.99 -8.79 -23.50
N THR A 235 3.87 -8.16 -24.30
CA THR A 235 5.10 -7.54 -23.79
C THR A 235 4.78 -6.10 -23.39
N VAL A 236 4.97 -5.79 -22.11
CA VAL A 236 4.84 -4.46 -21.54
C VAL A 236 6.23 -3.87 -21.33
N VAL A 237 6.38 -2.61 -21.70
CA VAL A 237 7.48 -1.74 -21.27
C VAL A 237 6.86 -0.56 -20.56
N GLY A 238 7.39 -0.18 -19.40
CA GLY A 238 6.75 0.79 -18.55
C GLY A 238 7.72 1.53 -17.64
N ALA A 239 7.29 2.72 -17.22
CA ALA A 239 7.97 3.49 -16.19
C ALA A 239 6.97 4.09 -15.19
N PHE A 240 7.39 4.26 -13.94
CA PHE A 240 6.74 5.09 -12.92
C PHE A 240 7.75 6.09 -12.37
N GLU A 241 7.47 7.40 -12.47
CA GLU A 241 8.29 8.43 -11.84
C GLU A 241 7.94 8.54 -10.36
N PHE A 242 8.84 8.02 -9.52
CA PHE A 242 8.75 8.08 -8.07
C PHE A 242 9.62 9.23 -7.52
N GLY A 243 10.60 9.76 -8.24
CA GLY A 243 11.48 10.82 -7.72
C GLY A 243 12.26 10.43 -6.45
N LEU A 244 12.46 9.13 -6.20
CA LEU A 244 13.38 8.65 -5.16
C LEU A 244 14.80 8.60 -5.72
N THR A 245 15.81 8.82 -4.88
CA THR A 245 17.21 8.80 -5.30
C THR A 245 17.70 7.37 -5.58
N PRO A 246 18.72 7.19 -6.44
CA PRO A 246 19.36 5.89 -6.64
C PRO A 246 19.85 5.24 -5.34
N GLU A 247 20.29 6.05 -4.36
CA GLU A 247 20.69 5.59 -3.03
C GLU A 247 19.54 4.97 -2.26
N GLU A 248 18.36 5.60 -2.26
CA GLU A 248 17.16 5.06 -1.60
C GLU A 248 16.70 3.73 -2.22
N MET A 249 16.94 3.55 -3.53
CA MET A 249 16.59 2.35 -4.29
C MET A 249 17.62 1.23 -4.21
N ARG A 250 18.78 1.47 -3.60
CA ARG A 250 19.84 0.47 -3.47
C ARG A 250 19.35 -0.74 -2.67
N GLY A 251 19.38 -1.91 -3.30
CA GLY A 251 18.98 -3.16 -2.67
C GLY A 251 17.47 -3.33 -2.50
N LYS A 252 16.65 -2.48 -3.13
CA LYS A 252 15.20 -2.63 -3.20
C LYS A 252 14.80 -3.58 -4.33
N CYS A 253 13.56 -4.04 -4.26
CA CYS A 253 12.95 -4.87 -5.28
C CYS A 253 11.73 -4.18 -5.86
N THR A 254 11.42 -4.50 -7.11
CA THR A 254 10.15 -4.17 -7.74
C THR A 254 9.26 -5.40 -7.66
N GLU A 255 8.04 -5.22 -7.18
CA GLU A 255 7.00 -6.25 -7.15
C GLU A 255 5.95 -5.93 -8.18
N LEU A 256 5.49 -6.95 -8.90
CA LEU A 256 4.51 -6.81 -9.97
C LEU A 256 3.46 -7.91 -9.85
N ARG A 257 2.20 -7.55 -10.05
CA ARG A 257 1.14 -8.49 -10.39
C ARG A 257 0.22 -7.91 -11.46
N VAL A 258 -0.23 -8.74 -12.37
CA VAL A 258 -1.17 -8.38 -13.43
C VAL A 258 -2.57 -8.81 -13.00
N PHE A 259 -3.58 -8.01 -13.32
CA PHE A 259 -4.97 -8.31 -13.00
C PHE A 259 -5.87 -8.10 -14.22
N ASP A 260 -6.93 -8.90 -14.26
CA ASP A 260 -7.84 -8.99 -15.39
C ASP A 260 -9.23 -8.42 -15.09
N ASN A 261 -10.14 -8.51 -16.06
CA ASN A 261 -11.49 -7.99 -15.93
C ASN A 261 -12.41 -8.86 -15.06
N ALA A 262 -12.08 -10.14 -14.89
CA ALA A 262 -12.78 -11.11 -14.06
C ALA A 262 -12.24 -11.20 -12.63
N THR A 263 -11.35 -10.28 -12.23
CA THR A 263 -10.65 -10.19 -10.93
C THR A 263 -9.61 -11.28 -10.67
N ASN A 264 -9.25 -12.10 -11.67
CA ASN A 264 -8.09 -12.95 -11.56
C ASN A 264 -6.83 -12.09 -11.51
N GLN A 265 -5.84 -12.59 -10.78
CA GLN A 265 -4.54 -11.95 -10.67
C GLN A 265 -3.44 -12.98 -10.86
N SER A 266 -2.35 -12.57 -11.49
CA SER A 266 -1.12 -13.34 -11.49
C SER A 266 -0.60 -13.52 -10.06
N THR A 267 0.28 -14.50 -9.88
CA THR A 267 1.16 -14.50 -8.71
C THR A 267 1.98 -13.20 -8.68
N ILE A 268 2.42 -12.79 -7.49
CA ILE A 268 3.35 -11.67 -7.35
C ILE A 268 4.73 -12.13 -7.83
N VAL A 269 5.29 -11.44 -8.81
CA VAL A 269 6.68 -11.62 -9.25
C VAL A 269 7.54 -10.49 -8.67
N VAL A 270 8.78 -10.81 -8.34
CA VAL A 270 9.70 -9.89 -7.67
C VAL A 270 11.02 -9.86 -8.43
N HIS A 271 11.54 -8.66 -8.69
CA HIS A 271 12.83 -8.47 -9.32
C HIS A 271 13.67 -7.48 -8.53
N LYS A 272 14.95 -7.80 -8.26
CA LYS A 272 15.86 -6.89 -7.56
C LYS A 272 16.33 -5.79 -8.51
N ILE A 273 16.13 -4.53 -8.12
CA ILE A 273 16.48 -3.37 -8.95
C ILE A 273 17.98 -3.35 -9.25
N GLY A 274 18.33 -3.11 -10.52
CA GLY A 274 19.72 -2.93 -10.95
C GLY A 274 20.53 -4.23 -11.10
N SER A 275 19.87 -5.36 -11.29
CA SER A 275 20.54 -6.66 -11.52
C SER A 275 20.75 -7.03 -12.99
N GLY A 276 20.36 -6.14 -13.93
CA GLY A 276 20.62 -6.31 -15.36
C GLY A 276 22.11 -6.22 -15.68
N GLY A 277 22.65 -7.21 -16.40
CA GLY A 277 23.93 -7.07 -17.09
C GLY A 277 23.76 -6.32 -18.42
N GLY A 278 24.83 -6.17 -19.19
CA GLY A 278 24.77 -5.51 -20.50
C GLY A 278 24.97 -3.99 -20.44
N SER A 279 24.79 -3.33 -21.57
CA SER A 279 24.94 -1.88 -21.71
C SER A 279 23.57 -1.21 -21.78
N ALA A 280 23.47 0.02 -21.30
CA ALA A 280 22.23 0.78 -21.49
C ALA A 280 22.11 1.30 -22.93
N PRO A 281 20.88 1.39 -23.48
CA PRO A 281 20.64 2.03 -24.77
C PRO A 281 21.25 3.42 -24.83
N PHE A 282 21.80 3.82 -25.98
CA PHE A 282 22.31 5.16 -26.20
C PHE A 282 21.41 5.94 -27.17
N VAL A 283 20.87 7.07 -26.71
CA VAL A 283 20.06 7.98 -27.54
C VAL A 283 20.95 9.07 -28.13
N ARG A 284 21.09 9.06 -29.46
CA ARG A 284 21.89 10.04 -30.23
C ARG A 284 21.13 11.33 -30.48
N PHE A 285 19.83 11.20 -30.70
CA PHE A 285 18.96 12.30 -31.07
C PHE A 285 17.56 12.05 -30.50
N PHE A 286 16.98 13.08 -29.91
CA PHE A 286 15.58 13.12 -29.53
C PHE A 286 15.08 14.55 -29.73
N ASN A 287 13.98 14.70 -30.46
CA ASN A 287 13.34 15.98 -30.68
C ASN A 287 11.84 15.80 -30.73
N SER A 288 11.11 16.69 -30.06
CA SER A 288 9.65 16.73 -30.06
C SER A 288 9.18 18.13 -30.45
N TYR A 289 8.20 18.21 -31.35
CA TYR A 289 7.70 19.49 -31.83
C TYR A 289 6.20 19.44 -32.12
N LEU A 290 5.53 20.57 -31.89
CA LEU A 290 4.11 20.77 -32.12
C LEU A 290 3.85 21.01 -33.60
N ILE A 291 2.86 20.30 -34.17
CA ILE A 291 2.42 20.48 -35.55
C ILE A 291 0.99 21.01 -35.54
N ASP A 292 0.81 22.22 -36.08
CA ASP A 292 -0.49 22.88 -36.30
C ASP A 292 -1.42 22.85 -35.07
N GLN A 293 -0.83 22.91 -33.86
CA GLN A 293 -1.54 22.77 -32.57
C GLN A 293 -2.37 21.47 -32.42
N SER A 294 -2.21 20.53 -33.35
CA SER A 294 -3.08 19.37 -33.50
C SER A 294 -2.48 18.12 -32.86
N TYR A 295 -1.16 17.99 -32.94
CA TYR A 295 -0.42 16.91 -32.30
C TYR A 295 1.04 17.30 -32.08
N ILE A 296 1.69 16.63 -31.15
CA ILE A 296 3.15 16.65 -31.00
C ILE A 296 3.70 15.41 -31.72
N ALA A 297 4.68 15.63 -32.58
CA ALA A 297 5.47 14.59 -33.21
C ALA A 297 6.84 14.52 -32.55
N SER A 298 7.32 13.30 -32.34
CA SER A 298 8.63 13.04 -31.75
C SER A 298 9.44 12.13 -32.64
N THR A 299 10.73 12.42 -32.79
CA THR A 299 11.69 11.56 -33.50
C THR A 299 12.80 11.19 -32.53
N ILE A 300 13.17 9.91 -32.53
CA ILE A 300 14.24 9.39 -31.70
C ILE A 300 15.18 8.52 -32.53
N GLU A 301 16.48 8.70 -32.32
CA GLU A 301 17.51 7.80 -32.82
C GLU A 301 18.24 7.19 -31.63
N ALA A 302 18.01 5.90 -31.40
CA ALA A 302 18.66 5.14 -30.35
C ALA A 302 19.37 3.93 -30.92
N SER A 303 20.47 3.55 -30.29
CA SER A 303 21.26 2.36 -30.61
C SER A 303 21.73 1.75 -29.31
N ASP A 304 21.90 0.44 -29.27
CA ASP A 304 22.42 -0.25 -28.10
C ASP A 304 23.62 -1.14 -28.50
N PRO A 305 24.71 -1.20 -27.70
CA PRO A 305 25.86 -2.06 -28.00
C PRO A 305 25.51 -3.54 -28.12
N ASP A 306 24.49 -3.99 -27.41
CA ASP A 306 24.03 -5.38 -27.33
C ASP A 306 22.97 -5.69 -28.40
N ASN A 307 22.41 -4.63 -29.00
CA ASN A 307 21.37 -4.64 -30.03
C ASN A 307 20.11 -5.40 -29.60
N ASP A 308 19.66 -5.16 -28.36
CA ASP A 308 18.51 -5.83 -27.76
C ASP A 308 17.47 -4.87 -27.16
N ILE A 309 17.36 -3.66 -27.74
CA ILE A 309 16.27 -2.72 -27.44
C ILE A 309 14.92 -3.42 -27.62
N VAL A 310 14.09 -3.41 -26.57
CA VAL A 310 12.73 -3.96 -26.61
C VAL A 310 11.76 -2.90 -27.10
N GLY A 311 11.88 -1.69 -26.57
CA GLY A 311 10.89 -0.65 -26.85
C GLY A 311 11.13 0.63 -26.07
N HIS A 312 10.08 1.44 -25.99
CA HIS A 312 10.11 2.69 -25.27
C HIS A 312 8.79 2.98 -24.55
N PHE A 313 8.89 3.81 -23.51
CA PHE A 313 7.76 4.30 -22.75
C PHE A 313 7.71 5.83 -22.80
N VAL A 314 6.55 6.38 -23.19
CA VAL A 314 6.35 7.81 -23.39
C VAL A 314 5.50 8.37 -22.24
N LEU A 315 6.05 9.38 -21.58
CA LEU A 315 5.33 10.23 -20.64
C LEU A 315 5.24 11.65 -21.19
N VAL A 316 4.11 12.29 -20.95
CA VAL A 316 3.86 13.68 -21.30
C VAL A 316 3.70 14.45 -19.99
N ARG A 317 4.56 15.43 -19.77
CA ARG A 317 4.44 16.32 -18.62
C ARG A 317 3.52 17.47 -18.99
N THR A 318 2.45 17.63 -18.23
CA THR A 318 1.44 18.66 -18.50
C THR A 318 1.29 19.62 -17.34
N ARG A 319 0.60 20.73 -17.60
CA ARG A 319 0.12 21.65 -16.58
C ARG A 319 -0.64 20.89 -15.49
N ASP A 320 -0.45 21.34 -14.26
CA ASP A 320 -1.19 20.87 -13.09
C ASP A 320 -2.71 21.04 -13.31
N GLY A 321 -3.49 19.99 -13.05
CA GLY A 321 -4.95 20.01 -13.20
C GLY A 321 -5.50 19.53 -14.54
N VAL A 322 -4.64 19.10 -15.48
CA VAL A 322 -5.04 18.64 -16.83
C VAL A 322 -5.46 17.17 -16.80
N LEU A 323 -4.66 16.33 -16.15
CA LEU A 323 -4.84 14.89 -16.06
C LEU A 323 -5.42 14.47 -14.71
N GLY A 324 -5.16 15.22 -13.65
CA GLY A 324 -5.69 15.01 -12.31
C GLY A 324 -6.35 16.26 -11.70
N PRO A 325 -6.91 16.15 -10.49
CA PRO A 325 -7.21 17.31 -9.67
C PRO A 325 -5.93 18.10 -9.37
N PRO A 326 -5.96 19.45 -9.37
CA PRO A 326 -4.76 20.23 -9.12
C PRO A 326 -4.15 19.95 -7.74
N ASP A 327 -2.85 19.68 -7.70
CA ASP A 327 -2.12 19.36 -6.45
C ASP A 327 -0.86 20.20 -6.23
N GLY A 328 -0.59 21.16 -7.13
CA GLY A 328 0.58 22.03 -7.11
C GLY A 328 1.78 21.49 -7.90
N ASN A 329 1.68 20.29 -8.49
CA ASN A 329 2.72 19.70 -9.32
C ASN A 329 2.24 19.48 -10.76
N PRO A 330 3.13 19.59 -11.76
CA PRO A 330 2.80 19.18 -13.12
C PRO A 330 2.33 17.73 -13.18
N ASP A 331 1.26 17.51 -13.92
CA ASP A 331 0.70 16.18 -14.17
C ASP A 331 1.63 15.36 -15.10
N LEU A 332 1.59 14.04 -14.96
CA LEU A 332 2.28 13.09 -15.84
C LEU A 332 1.28 12.13 -16.49
N GLY A 333 1.22 12.14 -17.82
CA GLY A 333 0.36 11.26 -18.60
C GLY A 333 1.16 10.23 -19.37
N SER A 334 0.82 8.94 -19.23
CA SER A 334 1.32 7.91 -20.14
C SER A 334 0.45 7.79 -21.38
N MET A 335 1.07 7.63 -22.55
CA MET A 335 0.36 7.51 -23.82
C MET A 335 -0.31 6.13 -24.01
N ASP A 336 0.36 5.07 -23.61
CA ASP A 336 -0.17 3.70 -23.62
C ASP A 336 0.34 2.97 -22.37
N ALA A 337 -0.55 2.27 -21.67
CA ALA A 337 -0.22 1.52 -20.47
C ALA A 337 0.77 0.37 -20.71
N ALA A 338 0.78 -0.19 -21.92
CA ALA A 338 1.71 -1.25 -22.33
C ALA A 338 3.04 -0.71 -22.86
N GLY A 339 3.13 0.59 -23.15
CA GLY A 339 4.24 1.18 -23.89
C GLY A 339 4.32 0.71 -25.35
N TYR A 340 5.43 1.00 -26.01
CA TYR A 340 5.62 0.78 -27.45
C TYR A 340 6.82 -0.13 -27.70
N ILE A 341 6.71 -1.02 -28.69
CA ILE A 341 7.80 -1.90 -29.11
C ILE A 341 8.56 -1.23 -30.26
N GLY A 342 9.88 -1.35 -30.26
CA GLY A 342 10.73 -0.59 -31.18
C GLY A 342 10.85 0.89 -30.79
N LEU A 343 11.18 1.74 -31.76
CA LEU A 343 11.53 3.16 -31.54
C LEU A 343 10.53 4.16 -32.17
N ASP A 344 9.46 3.68 -32.80
CA ASP A 344 8.47 4.55 -33.42
C ASP A 344 7.56 5.19 -32.35
N ILE A 345 7.79 6.47 -32.07
CA ILE A 345 7.01 7.23 -31.09
C ILE A 345 5.67 7.63 -31.72
N PRO A 346 4.52 7.32 -31.09
CA PRO A 346 3.21 7.73 -31.60
C PRO A 346 3.04 9.25 -31.56
N LEU A 347 2.14 9.75 -32.41
CA LEU A 347 1.69 11.14 -32.31
C LEU A 347 0.90 11.36 -31.01
N ILE A 348 1.19 12.44 -30.31
CA ILE A 348 0.47 12.84 -29.10
C ILE A 348 -0.61 13.85 -29.50
N PRO A 349 -1.91 13.50 -29.46
CA PRO A 349 -2.96 14.41 -29.88
C PRO A 349 -3.16 15.55 -28.87
N THR A 350 -3.22 16.79 -29.36
CA THR A 350 -3.41 18.02 -28.56
C THR A 350 -4.72 18.75 -28.85
N THR A 351 -5.65 18.08 -29.54
CA THR A 351 -6.99 18.60 -29.84
C THR A 351 -8.06 18.14 -28.84
N GLY A 352 -7.76 17.08 -28.07
CA GLY A 352 -8.68 16.41 -27.16
C GLY A 352 -8.63 16.97 -25.74
N ARG A 353 -8.47 16.06 -24.77
CA ARG A 353 -8.34 16.42 -23.35
C ARG A 353 -7.07 17.22 -23.09
N LEU A 354 -5.94 16.78 -23.62
CA LEU A 354 -4.73 17.60 -23.66
C LEU A 354 -4.90 18.70 -24.71
N LYS A 355 -4.62 19.94 -24.33
CA LYS A 355 -4.40 21.05 -25.26
C LYS A 355 -2.92 21.24 -25.53
N TRP A 356 -2.61 21.92 -26.64
CA TRP A 356 -1.22 22.14 -27.03
C TRP A 356 -0.45 23.01 -26.02
N ASP A 357 -1.13 23.92 -25.33
CA ASP A 357 -0.55 24.79 -24.29
C ASP A 357 -0.57 24.17 -22.88
N ASP A 358 -1.08 22.93 -22.77
CA ASP A 358 -1.00 22.15 -21.55
C ASP A 358 0.30 21.36 -21.45
N VAL A 359 0.97 21.08 -22.57
CA VAL A 359 2.15 20.21 -22.59
C VAL A 359 3.42 21.02 -22.35
N TYR A 360 4.15 20.66 -21.29
CA TYR A 360 5.46 21.21 -20.99
C TYR A 360 6.58 20.43 -21.66
N SER A 361 6.50 19.10 -21.64
CA SER A 361 7.56 18.27 -22.20
C SER A 361 7.12 16.87 -22.56
N VAL A 362 7.90 16.26 -23.46
CA VAL A 362 7.80 14.83 -23.79
C VAL A 362 9.01 14.12 -23.21
N ILE A 363 8.76 13.08 -22.42
CA ILE A 363 9.77 12.24 -21.78
C ILE A 363 9.69 10.85 -22.41
N VAL A 364 10.84 10.30 -22.80
CA VAL A 364 10.93 8.96 -23.38
C VAL A 364 11.96 8.14 -22.60
N TYR A 365 11.56 6.94 -22.18
CA TYR A 365 12.43 5.92 -21.64
C TYR A 365 12.67 4.86 -22.72
N VAL A 366 13.91 4.70 -23.20
CA VAL A 366 14.29 3.62 -24.12
C VAL A 366 14.81 2.45 -23.31
N ILE A 367 14.24 1.27 -23.50
CA ILE A 367 14.39 0.12 -22.60
C ILE A 367 14.84 -1.11 -23.39
N ASP A 368 15.86 -1.80 -22.90
CA ASP A 368 16.38 -3.03 -23.49
C ASP A 368 15.80 -4.31 -22.87
N SER A 369 16.27 -5.45 -23.38
CA SER A 369 15.83 -6.77 -22.94
C SER A 369 16.42 -7.22 -21.60
N ARG A 370 17.33 -6.43 -21.03
CA ARG A 370 17.98 -6.67 -19.73
C ARG A 370 17.51 -5.71 -18.64
N GLY A 371 16.60 -4.80 -18.97
CA GLY A 371 16.05 -3.80 -18.06
C GLY A 371 16.96 -2.58 -17.88
N ASN A 372 17.98 -2.40 -18.72
CA ASN A 372 18.73 -1.16 -18.79
C ASN A 372 17.89 -0.10 -19.53
N VAL A 373 18.12 1.16 -19.17
CA VAL A 373 17.29 2.26 -19.65
C VAL A 373 18.11 3.51 -19.90
N THR A 374 17.69 4.28 -20.90
CA THR A 374 18.07 5.68 -21.05
C THR A 374 16.84 6.56 -21.10
N ARG A 375 16.82 7.58 -20.24
CA ARG A 375 15.80 8.62 -20.20
C ARG A 375 16.23 9.83 -21.04
N VAL A 376 15.35 10.29 -21.91
CA VAL A 376 15.48 11.58 -22.61
C VAL A 376 14.22 12.41 -22.44
N GLN A 377 14.36 13.73 -22.51
CA GLN A 377 13.27 14.68 -22.34
C GLN A 377 13.50 15.89 -23.23
N ASP A 378 12.43 16.39 -23.84
CA ASP A 378 12.44 17.64 -24.62
C ASP A 378 11.37 18.58 -24.07
N ASP A 379 11.81 19.73 -23.58
CA ASP A 379 10.99 20.75 -22.90
C ASP A 379 10.58 21.90 -23.82
N ASP A 380 10.98 21.87 -25.09
CA ASP A 380 10.79 22.98 -26.02
C ASP A 380 10.11 22.49 -27.29
N LEU A 381 8.79 22.44 -27.20
CA LEU A 381 7.91 21.85 -28.21
C LEU A 381 7.49 22.85 -29.30
N LEU A 382 7.88 24.12 -29.19
CA LEU A 382 7.43 25.21 -30.05
C LEU A 382 8.53 25.75 -30.99
N ARG A 383 9.64 25.02 -31.11
CA ARG A 383 10.81 25.42 -31.91
C ARG A 383 10.51 25.67 -33.39
#